data_AF-A0A6P7H032-F1
#
_entry.id   AF-A0A6P7H032-F1
#
_cell.length_a   1.000
_cell.length_b   1.000
_cell.length_c   1.000
_cell.angle_alpha   90.00
_cell.angle_beta   90.00
_cell.angle_gamma   90.00
#
_symmetry.space_group_name_H-M   'P 1'
#
loop_
_entity.id
_entity.type
_entity.pdbx_description
1 polymer ?
#
loop_
_entity_poly.entity_id
_entity_poly.type
_entity_poly.pdbx_seq_one_letter_code
_entity_poly.pdbx_strand_id
1 'polypeptide(L)'
;FHKVAKKYQSSYVIDSKALSYVKAVKDLGVIFDENLTFVDHINYVTAKASKVLGYILLSCDDLSLNTIKAVYSSLVISILEFSSIVWSPFYNVHVVCLERVQNKFLRFAAYRLG
;
A
#
# COMPACT_ATOMS: atom_id res chain seq x y z
N PHE A 1 -11.36 -5.98 25.39
CA PHE A 1 -9.98 -6.41 25.09
C PHE A 1 -9.00 -5.53 25.84
N HIS A 2 -8.39 -6.05 26.91
CA HIS A 2 -7.41 -5.30 27.69
C HIS A 2 -6.07 -5.30 26.93
N LYS A 3 -5.68 -4.14 26.36
CA LYS A 3 -4.28 -3.92 25.99
C LYS A 3 -3.49 -3.88 27.29
N VAL A 4 -2.71 -4.92 27.56
CA VAL A 4 -1.73 -4.88 28.65
C VAL A 4 -0.74 -3.78 28.31
N ALA A 5 -0.69 -2.73 29.13
CA ALA A 5 0.07 -1.50 28.87
C ALA A 5 1.59 -1.71 28.85
N LYS A 6 2.08 -2.87 29.31
CA LYS A 6 3.50 -3.18 29.43
C LYS A 6 3.84 -4.42 28.60
N LYS A 7 4.57 -4.19 27.51
CA LYS A 7 5.06 -5.26 26.62
C LYS A 7 6.13 -6.07 27.37
N TYR A 8 5.99 -7.39 27.39
CA TYR A 8 7.00 -8.28 27.99
C TYR A 8 8.25 -8.28 27.09
N GLN A 9 9.39 -7.86 27.62
CA GLN A 9 10.67 -7.94 26.92
C GLN A 9 11.29 -9.31 27.20
N SER A 10 11.15 -10.22 26.24
CA SER A 10 11.82 -11.52 26.21
C SER A 10 12.97 -11.51 25.22
N SER A 11 14.13 -12.03 25.63
CA SER A 11 15.23 -12.32 24.72
C SER A 11 14.97 -13.69 24.09
N TYR A 12 14.70 -13.71 22.78
CA TYR A 12 14.53 -14.95 22.02
C TYR A 12 15.83 -15.28 21.29
N VAL A 13 16.16 -16.56 21.24
CA VAL A 13 17.37 -17.08 20.59
C VAL A 13 16.95 -18.19 19.63
N ILE A 14 17.39 -18.10 18.36
CA ILE A 14 17.25 -19.16 17.35
C ILE A 14 18.66 -19.50 16.87
N ASP A 15 19.02 -20.78 16.84
CA ASP A 15 20.35 -21.26 16.42
C ASP A 15 21.50 -20.50 17.10
N SER A 16 21.39 -20.32 18.42
CA SER A 16 22.34 -19.54 19.25
C SER A 16 22.49 -18.06 18.86
N LYS A 17 21.59 -17.53 18.03
CA LYS A 17 21.53 -16.12 17.62
C LYS A 17 20.35 -15.41 18.28
N ALA A 18 20.66 -14.36 19.04
CA ALA A 18 19.63 -13.50 19.63
C ALA A 18 18.85 -12.77 18.53
N LEU A 19 17.53 -12.83 18.60
CA LEU A 19 16.64 -12.11 17.70
C LEU A 19 16.50 -10.66 18.18
N SER A 20 16.70 -9.72 17.26
CA SER A 20 16.43 -8.32 17.55
C SER A 20 14.94 -8.04 17.54
N TYR A 21 14.50 -7.23 18.49
CA TYR A 21 13.15 -6.70 18.49
C TYR A 21 13.03 -5.60 17.43
N VAL A 22 12.00 -5.70 16.58
CA VAL A 22 11.67 -4.69 15.57
C VAL A 22 10.23 -4.22 15.75
N LYS A 23 9.97 -2.94 15.45
CA LYS A 23 8.62 -2.36 15.54
C LYS A 23 7.74 -2.67 14.34
N ALA A 24 8.38 -2.95 13.20
CA ALA A 24 7.73 -3.35 11.98
C ALA A 24 8.55 -4.42 11.26
N VAL A 25 7.88 -5.34 10.59
CA VAL A 25 8.49 -6.40 9.78
C VAL A 25 7.78 -6.48 8.45
N LYS A 26 8.52 -6.77 7.38
CA LYS A 26 7.95 -7.03 6.06
C LYS A 26 7.93 -8.54 5.83
N ASP A 27 6.75 -9.08 5.59
CA ASP A 27 6.55 -10.48 5.26
C ASP A 27 5.62 -10.64 4.06
N LEU A 28 6.01 -11.51 3.11
CA LEU A 28 5.31 -11.74 1.83
C LEU A 28 4.88 -10.45 1.09
N GLY A 29 5.63 -9.36 1.25
CA GLY A 29 5.35 -8.07 0.62
C GLY A 29 4.47 -7.10 1.43
N VAL A 30 3.95 -7.52 2.60
CA VAL A 30 3.11 -6.71 3.50
C VAL A 30 3.95 -6.25 4.70
N ILE A 31 3.78 -4.99 5.10
CA ILE A 31 4.46 -4.43 6.29
C ILE A 31 3.53 -4.53 7.49
N PHE A 32 3.95 -5.27 8.50
CA PHE A 32 3.23 -5.45 9.75
C PHE A 32 3.89 -4.59 10.83
N ASP A 33 3.12 -3.70 11.45
CA ASP A 33 3.52 -3.04 12.68
C ASP A 33 3.05 -3.83 13.91
N GLU A 34 3.62 -3.52 15.07
CA GLU A 34 3.31 -4.20 16.33
C GLU A 34 1.85 -4.11 16.80
N ASN A 35 1.09 -3.14 16.31
CA ASN A 35 -0.31 -2.92 16.64
C ASN A 35 -1.25 -3.39 15.52
N LEU A 36 -0.70 -3.98 14.44
CA LEU A 36 -1.43 -4.36 13.22
C LEU A 36 -2.27 -3.21 12.65
N THR A 37 -1.76 -1.97 12.72
CA THR A 37 -2.47 -0.81 12.15
C THR A 37 -2.32 -0.71 10.64
N PHE A 38 -1.24 -1.31 10.09
CA PHE A 38 -0.89 -1.28 8.66
C PHE A 38 -0.67 0.12 8.10
N VAL A 39 -0.53 1.15 8.94
CA VAL A 39 -0.34 2.54 8.50
C VAL A 39 0.91 2.66 7.63
N ASP A 40 2.02 2.05 8.05
CA ASP A 40 3.27 2.03 7.30
C ASP A 40 3.11 1.32 5.94
N HIS A 41 2.34 0.23 5.91
CA HIS A 41 2.04 -0.49 4.67
C HIS A 41 1.19 0.35 3.71
N ILE A 42 0.13 0.98 4.21
CA ILE A 42 -0.77 1.84 3.43
C ILE A 42 0.01 3.02 2.84
N ASN A 43 0.85 3.68 3.64
CA ASN A 43 1.72 4.76 3.18
C ASN A 43 2.72 4.26 2.11
N TYR A 44 3.29 3.07 2.31
CA TYR A 44 4.19 2.45 1.33
C TYR A 44 3.49 2.16 -0.01
N VAL A 45 2.33 1.48 0.00
CA VAL A 45 1.64 1.11 -1.25
C VAL A 45 1.07 2.33 -1.97
N THR A 46 0.54 3.32 -1.26
CA THR A 46 0.03 4.57 -1.86
C THR A 46 1.13 5.40 -2.50
N ALA A 47 2.29 5.53 -1.84
CA ALA A 47 3.44 6.23 -2.42
C ALA A 47 3.97 5.49 -3.65
N LYS A 48 4.11 4.16 -3.58
CA LYS A 48 4.56 3.33 -4.70
C LYS A 48 3.60 3.42 -5.89
N ALA A 49 2.30 3.27 -5.64
CA ALA A 49 1.25 3.36 -6.65
C ALA A 49 1.19 4.76 -7.30
N SER A 50 1.33 5.82 -6.50
CA SER A 50 1.38 7.21 -7.00
C SER A 50 2.56 7.46 -7.93
N LYS A 51 3.74 6.90 -7.61
CA LYS A 51 4.93 6.98 -8.46
C LYS A 51 4.71 6.27 -9.79
N VAL A 52 4.17 5.05 -9.75
CA VAL A 52 3.86 4.27 -10.96
C VAL A 52 2.79 4.97 -11.81
N LEU A 53 1.74 5.49 -11.19
CA LEU A 53 0.73 6.30 -11.89
C LEU A 53 1.37 7.51 -12.57
N GLY A 54 2.23 8.26 -11.87
CA GLY A 54 2.94 9.39 -12.47
C GLY A 54 3.77 9.00 -13.69
N TYR A 55 4.44 7.84 -13.64
CA TYR A 55 5.18 7.31 -14.79
C TYR A 55 4.24 6.95 -15.97
N ILE A 56 3.13 6.27 -15.71
CA ILE A 56 2.14 5.92 -16.75
C ILE A 56 1.60 7.18 -17.42
N LEU A 57 1.22 8.20 -16.63
CA LEU A 57 0.68 9.45 -17.17
C LEU A 57 1.70 10.24 -18.00
N LEU A 58 3.00 10.07 -17.74
CA LEU A 58 4.06 10.72 -18.51
C LEU A 58 4.43 9.93 -19.77
N SER A 59 4.50 8.60 -19.68
CA SER A 59 5.05 7.75 -20.75
C SER A 59 4.00 7.15 -21.69
N CYS A 60 2.72 7.20 -21.34
CA CYS A 60 1.66 6.56 -22.11
C CYS A 60 0.61 7.56 -22.66
N ASP A 61 0.89 8.86 -22.68
CA ASP A 61 -0.08 9.88 -23.07
C ASP A 61 -0.60 9.71 -24.52
N ASP A 62 0.28 9.26 -25.41
CA ASP A 62 -0.04 9.00 -26.83
C ASP A 62 -0.93 7.75 -27.05
N LEU A 63 -1.13 6.91 -26.01
CA LEU A 63 -1.92 5.69 -26.13
C LEU A 63 -3.43 5.98 -26.03
N SER A 64 -4.24 5.04 -26.53
CA SER A 64 -5.69 5.10 -26.35
C SER A 64 -6.06 5.03 -24.87
N LEU A 65 -7.15 5.69 -24.46
CA LEU A 65 -7.59 5.67 -23.06
C LEU A 65 -7.85 4.24 -22.56
N ASN A 66 -8.36 3.35 -23.42
CA ASN A 66 -8.57 1.94 -23.09
C ASN A 66 -7.24 1.23 -22.78
N THR A 67 -6.20 1.49 -23.57
CA THR A 67 -4.85 0.95 -23.34
C THR A 67 -4.27 1.49 -22.03
N ILE A 68 -4.37 2.80 -21.77
CA ILE A 68 -3.88 3.38 -20.50
C ILE A 68 -4.64 2.78 -19.32
N LYS A 69 -5.96 2.59 -19.42
CA LYS A 69 -6.76 1.94 -18.38
C LYS A 69 -6.29 0.51 -18.09
N ALA A 70 -5.94 -0.26 -19.12
CA ALA A 70 -5.39 -1.60 -18.95
C ALA A 70 -4.04 -1.57 -18.22
N VAL A 71 -3.14 -0.66 -18.60
CA VAL A 71 -1.82 -0.47 -17.94
C VAL A 71 -1.99 0.00 -16.49
N TYR A 72 -2.91 0.94 -16.25
CA TYR A 72 -3.26 1.41 -14.90
C TYR A 72 -3.75 0.26 -14.02
N SER A 73 -4.66 -0.57 -14.55
CA SER A 73 -5.22 -1.71 -13.80
C SER A 73 -4.13 -2.75 -13.51
N SER A 74 -3.28 -3.07 -14.48
CA SER A 74 -2.25 -4.10 -14.30
C SER A 74 -1.10 -3.66 -13.38
N LEU A 75 -0.77 -2.37 -13.33
CA LEU A 75 0.37 -1.87 -12.55
C LEU A 75 -0.03 -1.16 -11.27
N VAL A 76 -0.99 -0.22 -11.33
CA VAL A 76 -1.36 0.61 -10.17
C VAL A 76 -2.34 -0.12 -9.27
N ILE A 77 -3.43 -0.66 -9.83
CA ILE A 77 -4.43 -1.40 -9.03
C ILE A 77 -3.79 -2.65 -8.41
N SER A 78 -2.98 -3.39 -9.16
CA SER A 78 -2.23 -4.53 -8.60
C SER A 78 -1.37 -4.16 -7.39
N ILE A 79 -0.79 -2.95 -7.33
CA ILE A 79 -0.04 -2.50 -6.14
C ILE A 79 -0.99 -2.17 -4.98
N LEU A 80 -2.12 -1.53 -5.26
CA LEU A 80 -3.09 -1.12 -4.24
C LEU A 80 -3.91 -2.28 -3.70
N GLU A 81 -4.10 -3.38 -4.43
CA GLU A 81 -4.96 -4.49 -4.02
C GLU A 81 -4.20 -5.74 -3.58
N PHE A 82 -2.89 -5.79 -3.82
CA PHE A 82 -2.04 -6.92 -3.43
C PHE A 82 -2.20 -7.26 -1.94
N SER A 83 -2.60 -8.49 -1.64
CA SER A 83 -2.82 -9.01 -0.28
C SER A 83 -3.81 -8.18 0.56
N SER A 84 -4.76 -7.49 -0.08
CA SER A 84 -5.76 -6.64 0.58
C SER A 84 -6.57 -7.36 1.67
N ILE A 85 -6.79 -8.67 1.54
CA ILE A 85 -7.44 -9.50 2.56
C ILE A 85 -6.77 -9.42 3.94
N VAL A 86 -5.47 -9.10 3.99
CA VAL A 86 -4.68 -9.02 5.23
C VAL A 86 -4.72 -7.62 5.85
N TRP A 87 -4.61 -6.57 5.02
CA TRP A 87 -4.29 -5.22 5.51
C TRP A 87 -5.35 -4.16 5.19
N SER A 88 -6.43 -4.50 4.46
CA SER A 88 -7.43 -3.54 4.00
C SER A 88 -7.82 -2.53 5.09
N PRO A 89 -7.75 -1.22 4.81
CA PRO A 89 -7.91 -0.20 5.83
C PRO A 89 -9.32 -0.21 6.42
N PHE A 90 -9.41 -0.05 7.74
CA PHE A 90 -10.68 0.14 8.45
C PHE A 90 -11.04 1.62 8.64
N TYR A 91 -10.04 2.48 8.87
CA TYR A 91 -10.26 3.89 9.13
C TYR A 91 -10.39 4.70 7.83
N ASN A 92 -11.37 5.60 7.79
CA ASN A 92 -11.66 6.42 6.62
C ASN A 92 -10.45 7.22 6.10
N VAL A 93 -9.60 7.73 7.00
CA VAL A 93 -8.38 8.47 6.61
C VAL A 93 -7.48 7.64 5.68
N HIS A 94 -7.38 6.33 5.92
CA HIS A 94 -6.56 5.43 5.13
C HIS A 94 -7.24 4.99 3.82
N VAL A 95 -8.57 4.81 3.85
CA VAL A 95 -9.38 4.60 2.64
C VAL A 95 -9.20 5.76 1.68
N VAL A 96 -9.35 7.00 2.17
CA VAL A 96 -9.15 8.22 1.39
C VAL A 96 -7.73 8.31 0.80
N CYS A 97 -6.70 7.82 1.49
CA CYS A 97 -5.35 7.76 0.93
C CYS A 97 -5.24 6.86 -0.30
N LEU A 98 -5.90 5.70 -0.30
CA LEU A 98 -5.96 4.83 -1.49
C LEU A 98 -6.76 5.48 -2.61
N GLU A 99 -7.94 6.02 -2.28
CA GLU A 99 -8.84 6.68 -3.25
C GLU A 99 -8.18 7.89 -3.91
N ARG A 100 -7.32 8.64 -3.23
CA ARG A 100 -6.58 9.76 -3.84
C ARG A 100 -5.76 9.32 -5.06
N VAL A 101 -5.15 8.13 -5.01
CA VAL A 101 -4.41 7.58 -6.16
C VAL A 101 -5.35 7.25 -7.31
N GLN A 102 -6.49 6.61 -7.00
CA GLN A 102 -7.48 6.23 -8.01
C GLN A 102 -8.17 7.45 -8.63
N ASN A 103 -8.59 8.40 -7.81
CA ASN A 103 -9.21 9.66 -8.23
C ASN A 103 -8.27 10.50 -9.12
N LYS A 104 -6.96 10.44 -8.89
CA LYS A 104 -5.99 11.09 -9.78
C LYS A 104 -6.06 10.49 -11.21
N PHE A 105 -6.13 9.17 -11.32
CA PHE A 105 -6.32 8.51 -12.61
C PHE A 105 -7.69 8.84 -13.23
N LEU A 106 -8.77 8.80 -12.43
CA LEU A 106 -10.12 9.11 -12.92
C LEU A 106 -10.23 10.54 -13.46
N ARG A 107 -9.60 11.53 -12.80
CA ARG A 107 -9.55 12.92 -13.29
C ARG A 107 -8.82 13.03 -14.63
N PHE A 108 -7.70 12.33 -14.78
CA PHE A 108 -6.99 12.24 -16.06
C PHE A 108 -7.86 11.60 -17.14
N ALA A 109 -8.52 10.48 -16.82
CA ALA A 109 -9.40 9.80 -17.75
C ALA A 109 -10.59 10.67 -18.17
N ALA A 110 -11.21 11.39 -17.23
CA ALA A 110 -12.30 12.33 -17.51
C ALA A 110 -11.85 13.47 -18.43
N TYR A 111 -10.67 14.07 -18.16
CA TYR A 111 -10.09 15.10 -19.03
C TYR A 111 -9.87 14.62 -20.47
N ARG A 112 -9.50 13.35 -20.67
CA ARG A 112 -9.36 12.78 -22.01
C ARG A 112 -10.68 12.44 -22.71
N LEU A 113 -11.78 12.37 -21.97
CA LEU A 113 -13.11 12.04 -22.49
C LEU A 113 -13.95 13.28 -22.86
N GLY A 114 -13.69 14.43 -22.23
CA GLY A 114 -14.42 15.68 -22.46
C GLY A 114 -14.62 16.48 -21.19
#